data_AF-M9WC32-F1
#
_entry.id   AF-M9WC32-F1
#
_cell.length_a   1.000
_cell.length_b   1.000
_cell.length_c   1.000
_cell.angle_alpha   90.00
_cell.angle_beta   90.00
_cell.angle_gamma   90.00
#
_symmetry.space_group_name_H-M   'P 1'
#
loop_
_entity.id
_entity.type
_entity.pdbx_description
1 polymer ?
#
loop_
_entity_poly.entity_id
_entity_poly.type
_entity_poly.pdbx_seq_one_letter_code
_entity_poly.pdbx_strand_id
1 'polypeptide(L)'
;MKKKLLVILLSALGGVTVAGVVGGVIIYKTTNRNSFPVPHSQQAYVNQLIKEHNIPASKFNNNKGEEIVLIIKHSEYNKEGTECLEIGYSLTSNKQIQIEEFKPSTKKVPSVLPSHITSLKFAFMKNKSKTIENLEKWNTSGITDMSWMFADAKNFNQKISNWNTSNVRFMRFMFADASKFNQNLSNWNLKNISKDVTKRNGQIFTSWVGFNIRAHSEFKDNKLPKFPK
;
A
#
# COMPACT_ATOMS: atom_id res chain seq x y z
N MET A 1 -8.79 -6.73 36.04
CA MET A 1 -9.61 -6.28 34.89
C MET A 1 -9.29 -7.14 33.69
N LYS A 2 -10.31 -7.81 33.13
CA LYS A 2 -10.18 -8.88 32.13
C LYS A 2 -9.65 -8.32 30.80
N LYS A 3 -8.41 -8.67 30.41
CA LYS A 3 -7.92 -8.47 29.03
C LYS A 3 -8.73 -9.38 28.11
N LYS A 4 -9.68 -8.81 27.37
CA LYS A 4 -10.40 -9.52 26.32
C LYS A 4 -9.41 -9.78 25.17
N LEU A 5 -8.98 -11.03 25.07
CA LEU A 5 -8.26 -11.57 23.92
C LEU A 5 -9.27 -11.64 22.76
N LEU A 6 -9.13 -10.76 21.77
CA LEU A 6 -9.96 -10.79 20.56
C LEU A 6 -9.15 -11.51 19.47
N VAL A 7 -9.44 -12.79 19.27
CA VAL A 7 -8.92 -13.59 18.16
C VAL A 7 -9.83 -13.34 16.96
N ILE A 8 -9.40 -12.50 16.00
CA ILE A 8 -10.10 -12.37 14.72
C ILE A 8 -9.40 -13.29 13.72
N LEU A 9 -10.03 -14.44 13.46
CA LEU A 9 -9.77 -15.28 12.30
C LEU A 9 -10.43 -14.63 11.08
N LEU A 10 -9.65 -14.08 10.16
CA LEU A 10 -10.09 -13.76 8.81
C LEU A 10 -9.37 -14.71 7.85
N SER A 11 -10.06 -15.77 7.47
CA SER A 11 -9.69 -16.60 6.33
C SER A 11 -10.29 -16.01 5.05
N ALA A 12 -9.44 -15.70 4.07
CA ALA A 12 -9.68 -16.02 2.67
C ALA A 12 -8.39 -15.81 1.85
N LEU A 13 -7.89 -16.92 1.31
CA LEU A 13 -6.87 -17.06 0.25
C LEU A 13 -5.42 -16.72 0.61
N GLY A 14 -4.73 -17.73 1.18
CA GLY A 14 -3.27 -17.85 1.06
C GLY A 14 -2.48 -18.08 2.35
N GLY A 15 -2.92 -18.98 3.24
CA GLY A 15 -2.08 -19.54 4.31
C GLY A 15 -1.77 -18.59 5.48
N VAL A 16 -2.62 -18.62 6.50
CA VAL A 16 -2.39 -17.92 7.78
C VAL A 16 -1.98 -18.94 8.84
N THR A 17 -0.91 -18.66 9.59
CA THR A 17 -0.59 -19.36 10.84
C THR A 17 -0.46 -18.33 11.96
N VAL A 18 -1.04 -18.67 13.11
CA VAL A 18 -1.45 -17.84 14.25
C VAL A 18 -0.39 -16.86 14.80
N ALA A 19 -0.85 -15.68 15.24
CA ALA A 19 -0.08 -14.67 15.97
C ALA A 19 -0.38 -14.71 17.49
N GLY A 20 0.66 -14.69 18.32
CA GLY A 20 0.54 -14.33 19.74
C GLY A 20 0.56 -12.80 19.91
N VAL A 21 -0.22 -12.30 20.86
CA VAL A 21 -0.29 -10.86 21.20
C VAL A 21 0.61 -10.59 22.40
N VAL A 22 1.63 -9.75 22.22
CA VAL A 22 2.29 -9.05 23.34
C VAL A 22 2.21 -7.55 23.03
N GLY A 23 1.46 -6.80 23.83
CA GLY A 23 1.38 -5.33 23.70
C GLY A 23 0.53 -4.80 22.54
N GLY A 24 -0.46 -5.53 22.03
CA GLY A 24 -1.36 -5.05 20.96
C GLY A 24 -0.81 -5.20 19.53
N VAL A 25 0.33 -5.85 19.39
CA VAL A 25 1.01 -6.10 18.12
C VAL A 25 0.53 -7.41 17.50
N ILE A 26 -0.06 -7.33 16.29
CA ILE A 26 -0.37 -8.49 15.45
C ILE A 26 0.67 -8.57 14.34
N ILE A 27 1.32 -9.73 14.23
CA ILE A 27 2.35 -10.01 13.22
C ILE A 27 1.74 -10.96 12.19
N TYR A 28 1.78 -10.56 10.92
CA TYR A 28 1.45 -11.45 9.82
C TYR A 28 2.53 -11.39 8.74
N LYS A 29 2.61 -12.49 8.00
CA LYS A 29 3.62 -12.75 6.97
C LYS A 29 3.00 -12.48 5.61
N THR A 30 3.63 -11.61 4.83
CA THR A 30 3.26 -11.40 3.43
C THR A 30 4.48 -11.67 2.53
N THR A 31 4.26 -12.10 1.29
CA THR A 31 5.33 -12.45 0.35
C THR A 31 5.63 -11.27 -0.59
N ASN A 32 6.53 -10.35 -0.22
CA ASN A 32 7.14 -9.44 -1.20
C ASN A 32 8.56 -8.98 -0.79
N ARG A 33 9.48 -8.88 -1.77
CA ARG A 33 10.94 -8.70 -1.56
C ARG A 33 11.48 -7.40 -2.15
N ASN A 34 11.04 -6.23 -1.71
CA ASN A 34 11.73 -5.00 -2.15
C ASN A 34 11.85 -4.01 -0.99
N SER A 35 13.09 -3.78 -0.57
CA SER A 35 13.43 -2.82 0.49
C SER A 35 14.14 -1.62 -0.11
N PHE A 36 13.63 -0.42 0.21
CA PHE A 36 14.29 0.83 -0.12
C PHE A 36 14.27 1.76 1.09
N PRO A 37 15.30 2.63 1.22
CA PRO A 37 15.42 3.50 2.36
C PRO A 37 14.26 4.48 2.43
N VAL A 38 13.70 4.59 3.63
CA VAL A 38 12.72 5.61 4.03
C VAL A 38 13.34 6.99 3.80
N PRO A 39 12.58 8.00 3.33
CA PRO A 39 13.07 9.37 3.28
C PRO A 39 13.68 9.78 4.62
N HIS A 40 14.82 10.47 4.63
CA HIS A 40 15.57 10.82 5.86
C HIS A 40 14.69 11.50 6.93
N SER A 41 13.75 12.36 6.51
CA SER A 41 12.80 13.04 7.40
C SER A 41 11.81 12.10 8.10
N GLN A 42 11.52 10.93 7.52
CA GLN A 42 10.58 9.94 8.05
C GLN A 42 11.29 8.78 8.79
N GLN A 43 12.61 8.62 8.59
CA GLN A 43 13.42 7.62 9.30
C GLN A 43 13.43 7.86 10.82
N ALA A 44 13.35 9.12 11.26
CA ALA A 44 13.23 9.47 12.68
C ALA A 44 11.96 8.87 13.30
N TYR A 45 10.82 8.95 12.60
CA TYR A 45 9.55 8.40 13.06
C TYR A 45 9.56 6.87 13.06
N VAL A 46 10.21 6.24 12.07
CA VAL A 46 10.45 4.78 12.10
C VAL A 46 11.26 4.36 13.33
N ASN A 47 12.35 5.08 13.63
CA ASN A 47 13.18 4.79 14.79
C ASN A 47 12.40 5.00 16.11
N GLN A 48 11.53 6.01 16.15
CA GLN A 48 10.61 6.25 17.26
C GLN A 48 9.65 5.07 17.43
N LEU A 49 8.96 4.61 16.38
CA LEU A 49 8.07 3.44 16.44
C LEU A 49 8.80 2.17 16.88
N ILE A 50 10.03 1.95 16.39
CA ILE A 50 10.88 0.83 16.81
C ILE A 50 11.12 0.85 18.31
N LYS A 51 11.45 2.03 18.84
CA LYS A 51 11.70 2.23 20.27
C LYS A 51 10.42 2.07 21.10
N GLU A 52 9.33 2.72 20.71
CA GLU A 52 8.05 2.72 21.42
C GLU A 52 7.42 1.32 21.50
N HIS A 53 7.53 0.53 20.42
CA HIS A 53 6.97 -0.81 20.34
C HIS A 53 7.98 -1.92 20.67
N ASN A 54 9.19 -1.59 21.14
CA ASN A 54 10.26 -2.54 21.45
C ASN A 54 10.51 -3.58 20.34
N ILE A 55 10.57 -3.12 19.08
CA ILE A 55 10.69 -4.02 17.92
C ILE A 55 12.13 -4.55 17.83
N PRO A 56 12.36 -5.87 17.93
CA PRO A 56 13.70 -6.40 17.88
C PRO A 56 14.29 -6.31 16.47
N ALA A 57 15.60 -6.06 16.37
CA ALA A 57 16.31 -5.93 15.10
C ALA A 57 16.11 -7.14 14.16
N SER A 58 15.90 -8.33 14.73
CA SER A 58 15.61 -9.57 14.00
C SER A 58 14.36 -9.50 13.12
N LYS A 59 13.40 -8.60 13.42
CA LYS A 59 12.20 -8.38 12.58
C LYS A 59 12.51 -7.65 11.26
N PHE A 60 13.67 -7.01 11.16
CA PHE A 60 14.13 -6.37 9.93
C PHE A 60 15.05 -7.28 9.09
N ASN A 61 15.60 -8.33 9.71
CA ASN A 61 16.47 -9.30 9.04
C ASN A 61 15.68 -10.53 8.64
N ASN A 62 15.14 -10.57 7.42
CA ASN A 62 14.50 -11.77 6.90
C ASN A 62 15.26 -12.41 5.73
N ASN A 63 16.03 -13.45 6.03
CA ASN A 63 16.78 -14.24 5.05
C ASN A 63 15.89 -15.12 4.14
N LYS A 64 14.59 -15.24 4.43
CA LYS A 64 13.62 -16.01 3.63
C LYS A 64 12.91 -15.15 2.58
N GLY A 65 13.11 -13.83 2.60
CA GLY A 65 12.48 -12.91 1.66
C GLY A 65 10.97 -12.76 1.86
N GLU A 66 10.53 -12.82 3.12
CA GLU A 66 9.14 -12.61 3.54
C GLU A 66 9.07 -11.22 4.17
N GLU A 67 8.03 -10.46 3.86
CA GLU A 67 7.81 -9.15 4.44
C GLU A 67 7.04 -9.33 5.74
N ILE A 68 7.64 -8.90 6.84
CA ILE A 68 6.98 -8.87 8.14
C ILE A 68 6.25 -7.54 8.23
N VAL A 69 4.95 -7.59 8.53
CA VAL A 69 4.13 -6.41 8.74
C VAL A 69 3.75 -6.34 10.21
N LEU A 70 4.08 -5.23 10.85
CA LEU A 70 3.75 -4.92 12.23
C LEU A 70 2.63 -3.88 12.24
N ILE A 71 1.43 -4.28 12.66
CA ILE A 71 0.33 -3.32 12.82
C ILE A 71 0.63 -2.40 14.00
N ILE A 72 0.70 -1.09 13.71
CA ILE A 72 0.86 -0.04 14.72
C ILE A 72 -0.52 0.48 15.13
N LYS A 73 -1.38 0.66 14.12
CA LYS A 73 -2.72 1.21 14.29
C LYS A 73 -3.68 0.57 13.32
N HIS A 74 -4.84 0.15 13.81
CA HIS A 74 -5.95 -0.26 12.97
C HIS A 74 -6.80 0.93 12.54
N SER A 75 -7.36 0.83 11.35
CA SER A 75 -8.26 1.80 10.77
C SER A 75 -9.59 1.76 11.48
N GLU A 76 -10.10 2.94 11.84
CA GLU A 76 -11.41 3.08 12.44
C GLU A 76 -12.44 3.44 11.37
N TYR A 77 -13.65 2.88 11.49
CA TYR A 77 -14.72 3.06 10.52
C TYR A 77 -16.03 3.44 11.19
N ASN A 78 -16.92 4.06 10.42
CA ASN A 78 -18.34 4.11 10.76
C ASN A 78 -18.95 2.70 10.87
N LYS A 79 -20.16 2.61 11.42
CA LYS A 79 -20.86 1.34 11.65
C LYS A 79 -21.07 0.55 10.36
N GLU A 80 -21.27 1.24 9.25
CA GLU A 80 -21.54 0.67 7.93
C GLU A 80 -20.26 0.17 7.23
N GLY A 81 -19.07 0.51 7.74
CA GLY A 81 -17.79 0.16 7.11
C GLY A 81 -17.56 0.82 5.76
N THR A 82 -18.19 1.97 5.50
CA THR A 82 -18.10 2.73 4.25
C THR A 82 -17.29 4.01 4.38
N GLU A 83 -17.11 4.53 5.60
CA GLU A 83 -16.28 5.69 5.88
C GLU A 83 -15.17 5.29 6.85
N CYS A 84 -13.92 5.47 6.43
CA CYS A 84 -12.79 5.42 7.33
C CYS A 84 -12.73 6.75 8.08
N LEU A 85 -12.84 6.67 9.40
CA LEU A 85 -12.76 7.81 10.32
C LEU A 85 -11.32 8.09 10.72
N GLU A 86 -10.50 7.04 10.81
CA GLU A 86 -9.08 7.16 11.11
C GLU A 86 -8.25 6.13 10.35
N ILE A 87 -7.14 6.58 9.74
CA ILE A 87 -6.29 5.74 8.90
C ILE A 87 -5.37 4.89 9.77
N GLY A 88 -5.48 3.57 9.63
CA GLY A 88 -4.54 2.60 10.18
C GLY A 88 -3.27 2.47 9.34
N TYR A 89 -2.20 2.03 9.97
CA TYR A 89 -0.91 1.81 9.31
C TYR A 89 -0.06 0.79 10.08
N SER A 90 0.93 0.28 9.37
CA SER A 90 1.85 -0.75 9.83
C SER A 90 3.29 -0.39 9.50
N LEU A 91 4.23 -0.87 10.31
CA LEU A 91 5.65 -0.85 9.99
C LEU A 91 6.05 -2.18 9.35
N THR A 92 6.68 -2.12 8.18
CA THR A 92 7.11 -3.31 7.45
C THR A 92 8.59 -3.62 7.69
N SER A 93 9.04 -4.85 7.41
CA SER A 93 10.44 -5.26 7.58
C SER A 93 11.43 -4.50 6.70
N ASN A 94 10.95 -3.87 5.62
CA ASN A 94 11.75 -2.94 4.82
C ASN A 94 11.75 -1.50 5.37
N LYS A 95 11.24 -1.30 6.58
CA LYS A 95 11.13 -0.03 7.31
C LYS A 95 10.14 0.97 6.71
N GLN A 96 9.30 0.58 5.76
CA GLN A 96 8.22 1.45 5.29
C GLN A 96 7.08 1.53 6.31
N ILE A 97 6.45 2.68 6.38
CA ILE A 97 5.16 2.85 7.05
C ILE A 97 4.10 2.72 5.97
N GLN A 98 3.44 1.57 5.96
CA GLN A 98 2.43 1.18 4.99
C GLN A 98 1.05 1.46 5.57
N ILE A 99 0.20 2.10 4.77
CA ILE A 99 -1.22 2.23 5.09
C ILE A 99 -1.87 0.85 5.22
N GLU A 100 -2.83 0.72 6.13
CA GLU A 100 -3.66 -0.49 6.17
C GLU A 100 -4.60 -0.53 4.95
N GLU A 101 -4.88 -1.73 4.45
CA GLU A 101 -5.83 -1.92 3.35
C GLU A 101 -7.24 -1.47 3.79
N PHE A 102 -7.87 -0.60 2.99
CA PHE A 102 -9.22 -0.15 3.24
C PHE A 102 -10.23 -1.26 2.89
N LYS A 103 -11.34 -1.30 3.63
CA LYS A 103 -12.44 -2.23 3.31
C LYS A 103 -12.90 -2.06 1.86
N PRO A 104 -13.25 -3.14 1.14
CA PRO A 104 -13.78 -3.04 -0.23
C PRO A 104 -15.00 -2.13 -0.39
N SER A 105 -15.76 -1.89 0.68
CA SER A 105 -16.93 -1.00 0.76
C SER A 105 -16.60 0.47 1.01
N THR A 106 -15.33 0.84 1.20
CA THR A 106 -14.93 2.20 1.56
C THR A 106 -15.26 3.18 0.43
N LYS A 107 -15.99 4.24 0.78
CA LYS A 107 -16.45 5.34 -0.08
C LYS A 107 -15.93 6.70 0.37
N LYS A 108 -15.40 6.80 1.60
CA LYS A 108 -14.88 8.04 2.17
C LYS A 108 -13.69 7.73 3.07
N VAL A 109 -12.66 8.57 2.98
CA VAL A 109 -11.48 8.52 3.83
C VAL A 109 -11.26 9.89 4.49
N PRO A 110 -10.40 9.98 5.53
CA PRO A 110 -10.01 11.28 6.08
C PRO A 110 -9.34 12.14 5.00
N SER A 111 -9.58 13.45 5.03
CA SER A 111 -9.02 14.39 4.04
C SER A 111 -7.53 14.60 4.13
N VAL A 112 -6.92 14.25 5.26
CA VAL A 112 -5.49 14.35 5.49
C VAL A 112 -4.92 12.94 5.53
N LEU A 113 -3.98 12.66 4.61
CA LEU A 113 -3.12 11.50 4.69
C LEU A 113 -2.02 11.77 5.72
N PRO A 114 -1.85 10.95 6.78
CA PRO A 114 -0.78 11.13 7.74
C PRO A 114 0.59 11.20 7.05
N SER A 115 1.34 12.27 7.28
CA SER A 115 2.57 12.59 6.54
C SER A 115 3.72 11.61 6.75
N HIS A 116 3.62 10.76 7.77
CA HIS A 116 4.58 9.69 8.04
C HIS A 116 4.31 8.42 7.19
N ILE A 117 3.15 8.30 6.55
CA ILE A 117 2.88 7.18 5.64
C ILE A 117 3.77 7.32 4.41
N THR A 118 4.47 6.23 4.08
CA THR A 118 5.42 6.15 2.96
C THR A 118 4.93 5.25 1.83
N SER A 119 3.92 4.43 2.10
CA SER A 119 3.46 3.37 1.19
C SER A 119 1.94 3.30 1.21
N LEU A 120 1.35 3.47 0.03
CA LEU A 120 -0.07 3.28 -0.26
C LEU A 120 -0.34 1.89 -0.84
N LYS A 121 0.62 0.97 -0.66
CA LYS A 121 0.51 -0.38 -1.17
C LYS A 121 -0.74 -1.07 -0.63
N PHE A 122 -1.49 -1.70 -1.54
CA PHE A 122 -2.79 -2.35 -1.28
C PHE A 122 -3.94 -1.45 -0.81
N ALA A 123 -3.77 -0.14 -0.61
CA ALA A 123 -4.73 0.71 0.10
C ALA A 123 -6.19 0.49 -0.34
N PHE A 124 -6.46 0.49 -1.65
CA PHE A 124 -7.81 0.29 -2.21
C PHE A 124 -7.90 -0.94 -3.11
N MET A 125 -7.12 -1.97 -2.81
CA MET A 125 -7.23 -3.25 -3.50
C MET A 125 -8.68 -3.77 -3.37
N LYS A 126 -9.27 -4.22 -4.47
CA LYS A 126 -10.66 -4.73 -4.55
C LYS A 126 -11.74 -3.71 -4.16
N ASN A 127 -11.41 -2.43 -4.05
CA ASN A 127 -12.41 -1.43 -3.71
C ASN A 127 -13.53 -1.37 -4.77
N LYS A 128 -14.77 -1.36 -4.31
CA LYS A 128 -15.97 -1.48 -5.17
C LYS A 128 -16.54 -0.12 -5.58
N SER A 129 -16.02 0.98 -5.03
CA SER A 129 -16.54 2.33 -5.22
C SER A 129 -16.00 2.95 -6.50
N LYS A 130 -16.85 3.69 -7.23
CA LYS A 130 -16.43 4.47 -8.40
C LYS A 130 -15.55 5.65 -8.02
N THR A 131 -15.90 6.29 -6.90
CA THR A 131 -15.20 7.41 -6.29
C THR A 131 -15.10 7.19 -4.78
N ILE A 132 -14.07 7.76 -4.19
CA ILE A 132 -13.74 7.74 -2.77
C ILE A 132 -13.58 9.20 -2.35
N GLU A 133 -14.53 9.68 -1.56
CA GLU A 133 -14.55 11.06 -1.08
C GLU A 133 -13.28 11.37 -0.27
N ASN A 134 -12.74 12.57 -0.51
CA ASN A 134 -11.52 13.14 0.06
C ASN A 134 -10.19 12.55 -0.42
N LEU A 135 -10.21 11.48 -1.22
CA LEU A 135 -9.00 10.86 -1.76
C LEU A 135 -8.16 11.85 -2.60
N GLU A 136 -8.82 12.76 -3.30
CA GLU A 136 -8.17 13.80 -4.10
C GLU A 136 -7.41 14.83 -3.25
N LYS A 137 -7.69 14.93 -1.94
CA LYS A 137 -7.06 15.91 -1.03
C LYS A 137 -5.74 15.42 -0.45
N TRP A 138 -5.41 14.14 -0.61
CA TRP A 138 -4.21 13.56 -0.04
C TRP A 138 -2.94 14.17 -0.63
N ASN A 139 -2.04 14.63 0.25
CA ASN A 139 -0.69 15.00 -0.13
C ASN A 139 0.17 13.73 -0.28
N THR A 140 0.42 13.31 -1.52
CA THR A 140 1.21 12.10 -1.81
C THR A 140 2.72 12.36 -1.96
N SER A 141 3.22 13.56 -1.64
CA SER A 141 4.64 13.90 -1.86
C SER A 141 5.61 13.02 -1.07
N GLY A 142 5.17 12.41 0.04
CA GLY A 142 5.98 11.47 0.84
C GLY A 142 5.91 10.02 0.38
N ILE A 143 5.08 9.69 -0.62
CA ILE A 143 4.81 8.31 -1.01
C ILE A 143 5.88 7.76 -1.94
N THR A 144 6.37 6.57 -1.60
CA THR A 144 7.43 5.85 -2.31
C THR A 144 6.93 4.56 -2.96
N ASP A 145 5.82 3.98 -2.48
CA ASP A 145 5.24 2.75 -3.01
C ASP A 145 3.72 2.89 -3.17
N MET A 146 3.22 2.67 -4.39
CA MET A 146 1.80 2.65 -4.75
C MET A 146 1.41 1.29 -5.37
N SER A 147 2.21 0.25 -5.15
CA SER A 147 1.99 -1.09 -5.70
C SER A 147 0.61 -1.63 -5.30
N TRP A 148 -0.12 -2.23 -6.24
CA TRP A 148 -1.43 -2.84 -6.00
C TRP A 148 -2.52 -1.91 -5.43
N MET A 149 -2.30 -0.60 -5.36
CA MET A 149 -3.19 0.32 -4.65
C MET A 149 -4.65 0.25 -5.13
N PHE A 150 -4.91 0.03 -6.42
CA PHE A 150 -6.24 -0.11 -7.01
C PHE A 150 -6.39 -1.44 -7.78
N ALA A 151 -5.61 -2.46 -7.43
CA ALA A 151 -5.72 -3.76 -8.07
C ALA A 151 -7.12 -4.35 -7.80
N ASP A 152 -7.78 -4.87 -8.84
CA ASP A 152 -9.15 -5.40 -8.81
C ASP A 152 -10.23 -4.38 -8.37
N ALA A 153 -9.89 -3.07 -8.36
CA ALA A 153 -10.86 -2.00 -8.10
C ALA A 153 -11.69 -1.71 -9.37
N LYS A 154 -12.49 -2.70 -9.80
CA LYS A 154 -13.12 -2.74 -11.14
C LYS A 154 -13.92 -1.48 -11.48
N ASN A 155 -14.56 -0.86 -10.49
CA ASN A 155 -15.43 0.30 -10.69
C ASN A 155 -14.71 1.66 -10.56
N PHE A 156 -13.49 1.67 -10.01
CA PHE A 156 -12.79 2.91 -9.69
C PHE A 156 -12.50 3.72 -10.95
N ASN A 157 -12.91 4.99 -10.98
CA ASN A 157 -12.64 5.91 -12.09
C ASN A 157 -12.55 7.37 -11.64
N GLN A 158 -12.04 7.61 -10.42
CA GLN A 158 -11.87 8.97 -9.88
C GLN A 158 -10.60 9.62 -10.42
N LYS A 159 -10.68 10.92 -10.74
CA LYS A 159 -9.53 11.72 -11.16
C LYS A 159 -8.52 11.85 -10.01
N ILE A 160 -7.30 11.37 -10.25
CA ILE A 160 -6.14 11.42 -9.33
C ILE A 160 -4.90 12.03 -9.99
N SER A 161 -5.12 12.86 -11.02
CA SER A 161 -4.07 13.50 -11.81
C SER A 161 -3.27 14.56 -11.02
N ASN A 162 -3.77 14.96 -9.84
CA ASN A 162 -3.17 15.97 -8.97
C ASN A 162 -2.16 15.38 -7.96
N TRP A 163 -2.07 14.05 -7.86
CA TRP A 163 -1.11 13.42 -6.97
C TRP A 163 0.33 13.69 -7.39
N ASN A 164 1.16 13.99 -6.40
CA ASN A 164 2.60 14.09 -6.58
C ASN A 164 3.22 12.68 -6.54
N THR A 165 3.73 12.21 -7.68
CA THR A 165 4.41 10.92 -7.79
C THR A 165 5.94 11.03 -7.86
N SER A 166 6.51 12.23 -7.62
CA SER A 166 7.94 12.46 -7.84
C SER A 166 8.85 11.60 -6.97
N ASN A 167 8.35 11.06 -5.85
CA ASN A 167 9.10 10.17 -4.96
C ASN A 167 8.71 8.70 -5.09
N VAL A 168 7.72 8.39 -5.92
CA VAL A 168 7.23 7.02 -6.11
C VAL A 168 8.28 6.21 -6.87
N ARG A 169 8.65 5.08 -6.27
CA ARG A 169 9.59 4.10 -6.81
C ARG A 169 8.91 2.87 -7.38
N PHE A 170 7.71 2.54 -6.87
CA PHE A 170 6.98 1.33 -7.21
C PHE A 170 5.51 1.59 -7.50
N MET A 171 5.03 1.01 -8.59
CA MET A 171 3.65 1.07 -9.06
C MET A 171 3.16 -0.28 -9.61
N ARG A 172 3.86 -1.38 -9.29
CA ARG A 172 3.56 -2.71 -9.82
C ARG A 172 2.11 -3.09 -9.50
N PHE A 173 1.39 -3.53 -10.52
CA PHE A 173 -0.03 -3.90 -10.45
C PHE A 173 -0.98 -2.82 -9.92
N MET A 174 -0.60 -1.53 -9.92
CA MET A 174 -1.42 -0.46 -9.32
C MET A 174 -2.87 -0.43 -9.81
N PHE A 175 -3.12 -0.64 -11.10
CA PHE A 175 -4.43 -0.67 -11.74
C PHE A 175 -4.72 -2.02 -12.41
N ALA A 176 -4.09 -3.11 -11.95
CA ALA A 176 -4.39 -4.44 -12.47
C ALA A 176 -5.89 -4.74 -12.30
N ASP A 177 -6.58 -5.19 -13.35
CA ASP A 177 -8.02 -5.49 -13.35
C ASP A 177 -8.96 -4.30 -13.01
N ALA A 178 -8.46 -3.05 -12.96
CA ALA A 178 -9.27 -1.84 -12.77
C ALA A 178 -9.99 -1.47 -14.09
N SER A 179 -10.98 -2.27 -14.47
CA SER A 179 -11.56 -2.27 -15.82
C SER A 179 -12.32 -1.00 -16.22
N LYS A 180 -12.71 -0.15 -15.27
CA LYS A 180 -13.34 1.16 -15.54
C LYS A 180 -12.38 2.35 -15.48
N PHE A 181 -11.15 2.16 -15.03
CA PHE A 181 -10.22 3.27 -14.83
C PHE A 181 -9.64 3.75 -16.17
N ASN A 182 -9.95 4.99 -16.56
CA ASN A 182 -9.49 5.60 -17.81
C ASN A 182 -9.06 7.08 -17.66
N GLN A 183 -8.64 7.48 -16.45
CA GLN A 183 -8.28 8.86 -16.16
C GLN A 183 -6.93 9.27 -16.76
N ASN A 184 -6.79 10.56 -17.06
CA ASN A 184 -5.53 11.13 -17.57
C ASN A 184 -4.48 11.24 -16.44
N LEU A 185 -3.31 10.61 -16.64
CA LEU A 185 -2.19 10.61 -15.68
C LEU A 185 -0.93 11.31 -16.21
N SER A 186 -1.02 12.06 -17.30
CA SER A 186 0.14 12.71 -17.97
C SER A 186 0.98 13.63 -17.07
N ASN A 187 0.44 14.12 -15.94
CA ASN A 187 1.14 14.98 -15.00
C ASN A 187 2.02 14.21 -13.97
N TRP A 188 1.92 12.88 -13.90
CA TRP A 188 2.69 12.11 -12.94
C TRP A 188 4.17 12.06 -13.33
N ASN A 189 5.03 12.37 -12.36
CA ASN A 189 6.48 12.33 -12.50
C ASN A 189 7.01 10.93 -12.17
N LEU A 190 7.86 10.38 -13.05
CA LEU A 190 8.33 8.99 -12.96
C LEU A 190 9.85 8.85 -13.01
N LYS A 191 10.56 9.95 -12.80
CA LYS A 191 12.03 9.98 -12.78
C LYS A 191 12.65 9.03 -11.75
N ASN A 192 11.90 8.72 -10.69
CA ASN A 192 12.36 7.94 -9.54
C ASN A 192 11.81 6.51 -9.50
N ILE A 193 11.08 6.08 -10.54
CA ILE A 193 10.66 4.69 -10.64
C ILE A 193 11.89 3.79 -10.68
N SER A 194 11.92 2.78 -9.80
CA SER A 194 13.07 1.85 -9.71
C SER A 194 13.28 1.17 -11.06
N LYS A 195 14.55 1.12 -11.50
CA LYS A 195 14.95 0.43 -12.73
C LYS A 195 15.31 -1.03 -12.49
N ASP A 196 15.14 -1.52 -11.26
CA ASP A 196 15.55 -2.86 -10.89
C ASP A 196 14.69 -3.89 -11.60
N VAL A 197 15.37 -4.89 -12.15
CA VAL A 197 14.78 -5.99 -12.88
C VAL A 197 15.04 -7.26 -12.09
N THR A 198 14.00 -7.86 -11.55
CA THR A 198 14.08 -9.18 -10.92
C THR A 198 13.56 -10.24 -11.88
N LYS A 199 14.30 -11.34 -12.06
CA LYS A 199 13.83 -12.52 -12.79
C LYS A 199 13.39 -13.60 -11.81
N ARG A 200 12.19 -14.16 -11.97
CA ARG A 200 11.71 -15.32 -11.20
C ARG A 200 10.98 -16.28 -12.12
N ASN A 201 11.36 -17.55 -12.12
CA ASN A 201 10.76 -18.59 -12.96
C ASN A 201 10.64 -18.16 -14.45
N GLY A 202 11.67 -17.49 -14.98
CA GLY A 202 11.68 -16.96 -16.35
C GLY A 202 10.89 -15.66 -16.57
N GLN A 203 10.11 -15.20 -15.60
CA GLN A 203 9.34 -13.95 -15.68
C GLN A 203 10.17 -12.76 -15.21
N ILE A 204 10.00 -11.62 -15.89
CA ILE A 204 10.64 -10.34 -15.55
C ILE A 204 9.68 -9.50 -14.70
N PHE A 205 10.16 -9.05 -13.54
CA PHE A 205 9.46 -8.15 -12.64
C PHE A 205 10.22 -6.83 -12.56
N THR A 206 9.57 -5.76 -13.00
CA THR A 206 10.01 -4.37 -12.80
C THR A 206 9.19 -3.71 -11.70
N SER A 207 9.57 -2.49 -11.33
CA SER A 207 8.84 -1.64 -10.38
C SER A 207 7.41 -1.27 -10.79
N TRP A 208 7.03 -1.46 -12.05
CA TRP A 208 5.68 -1.19 -12.57
C TRP A 208 5.06 -2.39 -13.28
N VAL A 209 5.63 -3.59 -13.14
CA VAL A 209 5.11 -4.79 -13.83
C VAL A 209 3.60 -4.93 -13.57
N GLY A 210 2.84 -5.17 -14.64
CA GLY A 210 1.40 -5.29 -14.57
C GLY A 210 0.65 -4.02 -14.17
N PHE A 211 1.27 -2.84 -14.24
CA PHE A 211 0.69 -1.54 -13.85
C PHE A 211 -0.80 -1.40 -14.20
N ASN A 212 -1.19 -1.80 -15.40
CA ASN A 212 -2.55 -1.74 -15.94
C ASN A 212 -3.00 -3.06 -16.61
N ILE A 213 -2.44 -4.20 -16.20
CA ILE A 213 -2.81 -5.48 -16.83
C ILE A 213 -4.32 -5.73 -16.67
N ARG A 214 -5.01 -6.03 -17.78
CA ARG A 214 -6.48 -6.22 -17.82
C ARG A 214 -7.30 -5.01 -17.33
N ALA A 215 -6.73 -3.80 -17.32
CA ALA A 215 -7.48 -2.57 -17.08
C ALA A 215 -8.32 -2.15 -18.32
N HIS A 216 -8.96 -0.98 -18.25
CA HIS A 216 -9.76 -0.42 -19.35
C HIS A 216 -8.97 -0.40 -20.68
N SER A 217 -9.63 -0.73 -21.80
CA SER A 217 -8.98 -0.87 -23.12
C SER A 217 -8.32 0.42 -23.62
N GLU A 218 -8.91 1.57 -23.31
CA GLU A 218 -8.42 2.92 -23.61
C GLU A 218 -7.36 3.43 -22.61
N PHE A 219 -6.99 2.64 -21.60
CA PHE A 219 -5.90 2.96 -20.67
C PHE A 219 -4.54 2.74 -21.34
N LYS A 220 -4.34 3.40 -22.48
CA LYS A 220 -3.17 3.30 -23.36
C LYS A 220 -2.66 4.66 -23.80
N ASP A 221 -3.54 5.68 -23.91
CA ASP A 221 -3.21 6.95 -24.58
C ASP A 221 -3.07 8.19 -23.65
N ASN A 222 -3.03 8.03 -22.31
CA ASN A 222 -2.67 9.11 -21.35
C ASN A 222 -1.51 8.68 -20.42
N LYS A 223 -0.32 8.65 -21.03
CA LYS A 223 0.91 7.90 -20.68
C LYS A 223 1.40 7.93 -19.22
N LEU A 224 1.60 6.72 -18.68
CA LEU A 224 2.70 6.35 -17.79
C LEU A 224 3.49 5.18 -18.45
N PRO A 225 4.83 5.08 -18.30
CA PRO A 225 5.83 5.01 -19.36
C PRO A 225 6.32 3.60 -19.67
N LYS A 226 7.16 3.58 -20.72
CA LYS A 226 8.11 2.51 -21.08
C LYS A 226 9.47 2.78 -20.43
N PHE A 227 10.18 1.72 -20.06
CA PHE A 227 11.61 1.74 -19.76
C PHE A 227 12.33 1.38 -21.06
N PRO A 228 13.58 1.83 -21.27
CA PRO A 228 14.30 1.67 -22.54
C PRO A 228 14.22 0.24 -23.13
N LYS A 229 14.31 0.18 -24.47
CA LYS A 229 14.76 -1.01 -25.20
C LYS A 229 16.15 -1.40 -24.73
#